data_AF-R7WFP3-F1
#
_entry.id   AF-R7WFP3-F1
#
_cell.length_a   1.000
_cell.length_b   1.000
_cell.length_c   1.000
_cell.angle_alpha   90.00
_cell.angle_beta   90.00
_cell.angle_gamma   90.00
#
_symmetry.space_group_name_H-M   'P 1'
#
loop_
_entity.id
_entity.type
_entity.pdbx_description
1 polymer ?
#
loop_
_entity_poly.entity_id
_entity_poly.type
_entity_poly.pdbx_seq_one_letter_code
_entity_poly.pdbx_strand_id
1 'polypeptide(L)'
;MALTSQGDRDKFAQAVQLLREPFEQFLIHNHHDAVVTGSYFHWSVDAAAEHGVPRLTFLGSSMFARSCSESMLRNNPLATGPDDPDALVSLPGLPHRVELRRSQMMDPVKQADHWAFFQSVNAADQRSFGEVGVSIGAMDYASSVETHQVIGGEVIAESIERLMSNNEEGGAIRKKAKELGVKARTAVENSGSSYNDVGQLMDELTARRSSMKVGEM
;
A
#
# COMPACT_ATOMS: atom_id res chain seq x y z
N MET A 1 19.43 -1.31 -4.40
CA MET A 1 20.06 -0.01 -4.10
C MET A 1 19.16 0.68 -3.08
N ALA A 2 19.59 0.83 -1.83
CA ALA A 2 18.76 1.47 -0.80
C ALA A 2 18.90 3.00 -0.91
N LEU A 3 17.80 3.74 -0.78
CA LEU A 3 17.80 5.20 -0.70
C LEU A 3 18.19 5.59 0.73
N THR A 4 19.49 5.78 0.98
CA THR A 4 20.04 5.90 2.35
C THR A 4 20.15 7.33 2.87
N SER A 5 19.97 8.34 2.01
CA SER A 5 20.06 9.75 2.40
C SER A 5 18.82 10.54 1.98
N GLN A 6 18.56 11.67 2.64
CA GLN A 6 17.50 12.60 2.23
C GLN A 6 17.71 13.08 0.78
N GLY A 7 18.94 13.44 0.42
CA GLY A 7 19.26 13.88 -0.94
C GLY A 7 19.01 12.81 -2.01
N ASP A 8 19.19 11.52 -1.69
CA ASP A 8 18.85 10.44 -2.63
C ASP A 8 17.33 10.26 -2.76
N ARG A 9 16.58 10.41 -1.67
CA ARG A 9 15.11 10.40 -1.70
C ARG A 9 14.56 11.56 -2.54
N ASP A 10 15.14 12.75 -2.41
CA ASP A 10 14.72 13.93 -3.18
C ASP A 10 15.03 13.75 -4.67
N LYS A 11 16.23 13.25 -5.03
CA LYS A 11 16.58 12.91 -6.41
C LYS A 11 15.66 11.84 -7.00
N PHE A 12 15.33 10.83 -6.20
CA PHE A 12 14.38 9.79 -6.62
C PHE A 12 12.99 10.38 -6.87
N ALA A 13 12.49 11.25 -5.98
CA ALA A 13 11.21 11.93 -6.16
C ALA A 13 11.19 12.80 -7.44
N GLN A 14 12.29 13.50 -7.75
CA GLN A 14 12.43 14.23 -9.02
C GLN A 14 12.46 13.30 -10.23
N ALA A 15 13.23 12.22 -10.18
CA ALA A 15 13.32 11.24 -11.25
C ALA A 15 11.95 10.58 -11.54
N VAL A 16 11.15 10.33 -10.50
CA VAL A 16 9.77 9.84 -10.63
C VAL A 16 8.90 10.80 -11.44
N GLN A 17 9.10 12.12 -11.34
CA GLN A 17 8.35 13.08 -12.17
C GLN A 17 8.76 13.04 -13.63
N LEU A 18 10.04 12.79 -13.92
CA LEU A 18 10.57 12.71 -15.29
C LEU A 18 10.05 11.48 -16.07
N LEU A 19 9.49 10.49 -15.37
CA LEU A 19 8.90 9.31 -16.00
C LEU A 19 7.50 9.56 -16.59
N ARG A 20 6.92 10.75 -16.37
CA ARG A 20 5.59 11.10 -16.87
C ARG A 20 5.49 11.05 -18.39
N GLU A 21 6.35 11.79 -19.09
CA GLU A 21 6.32 11.86 -20.55
C GLU A 21 6.59 10.48 -21.19
N PRO A 22 7.62 9.70 -20.79
CA PRO A 22 7.79 8.33 -21.28
C PRO A 22 6.58 7.42 -21.04
N PHE A 23 5.89 7.58 -19.90
CA PHE A 23 4.69 6.80 -19.57
C PHE A 23 3.50 7.18 -20.46
N GLU A 24 3.26 8.48 -20.70
CA GLU A 24 2.23 8.95 -21.62
C GLU A 24 2.50 8.45 -23.05
N GLN A 25 3.74 8.55 -23.52
CA GLN A 25 4.14 8.00 -24.82
C GLN A 25 3.90 6.48 -24.89
N PHE A 26 4.18 5.76 -23.82
CA PHE A 26 3.89 4.32 -23.75
C PHE A 26 2.39 4.03 -23.84
N LEU A 27 1.54 4.80 -23.15
CA LEU A 27 0.09 4.68 -23.22
C LEU A 27 -0.46 4.94 -24.63
N ILE A 28 0.08 5.93 -25.35
CA ILE A 28 -0.35 6.29 -26.71
C ILE A 28 -0.04 5.19 -27.73
N HIS A 29 1.16 4.61 -27.65
CA HIS A 29 1.66 3.69 -28.69
C HIS A 29 1.23 2.23 -28.49
N ASN A 30 0.61 1.89 -27.37
CA ASN A 30 0.26 0.52 -27.03
C ASN A 30 -1.20 0.40 -26.61
N HIS A 31 -1.75 -0.79 -26.77
CA HIS A 31 -3.12 -1.09 -26.40
C HIS A 31 -3.17 -1.64 -24.97
N HIS A 32 -3.69 -0.84 -24.04
CA HIS A 32 -3.86 -1.21 -22.63
C HIS A 32 -5.33 -1.23 -22.22
N ASP A 33 -5.71 -2.25 -21.46
CA ASP A 33 -7.03 -2.32 -20.83
C ASP A 33 -7.03 -1.72 -19.42
N ALA A 34 -5.87 -1.68 -18.77
CA ALA A 34 -5.61 -1.02 -17.50
C ALA A 34 -4.10 -0.82 -17.31
N VAL A 35 -3.71 0.02 -16.36
CA VAL A 35 -2.33 0.14 -15.88
C VAL A 35 -2.23 -0.06 -14.39
N VAL A 36 -1.13 -0.69 -13.95
CA VAL A 36 -0.77 -0.80 -12.54
C VAL A 36 0.45 0.07 -12.28
N THR A 37 0.33 1.05 -11.39
CA THR A 37 1.44 1.96 -11.04
C THR A 37 1.59 2.06 -9.53
N GLY A 38 2.80 2.25 -9.03
CA GLY A 38 2.99 2.49 -7.59
C GLY A 38 2.48 3.87 -7.16
N SER A 39 2.06 4.02 -5.90
CA SER A 39 1.49 5.27 -5.36
C SER A 39 2.36 6.52 -5.53
N TYR A 40 3.70 6.37 -5.54
CA TYR A 40 4.61 7.51 -5.75
C TYR A 40 4.46 8.15 -7.14
N PHE A 41 3.98 7.38 -8.12
CA PHE A 41 3.60 7.86 -9.46
C PHE A 41 2.20 8.47 -9.45
N HIS A 42 1.89 9.33 -8.50
CA HIS A 42 0.55 9.91 -8.33
C HIS A 42 0.03 10.62 -9.61
N TRP A 43 0.93 11.24 -10.39
CA TRP A 43 0.61 11.85 -11.69
C TRP A 43 0.07 10.85 -12.73
N SER A 44 0.30 9.55 -12.55
CA SER A 44 -0.16 8.53 -13.50
C SER A 44 -1.68 8.35 -13.49
N VAL A 45 -2.38 8.84 -12.47
CA VAL A 45 -3.85 8.84 -12.45
C VAL A 45 -4.42 9.75 -13.54
N ASP A 46 -3.83 10.94 -13.69
CA ASP A 46 -4.27 11.92 -14.68
C ASP A 46 -3.82 11.48 -16.08
N ALA A 47 -2.55 11.07 -16.23
CA ALA A 47 -2.03 10.55 -17.51
C ALA A 47 -2.83 9.35 -18.03
N ALA A 48 -3.22 8.40 -17.17
CA ALA A 48 -4.04 7.27 -17.58
C ALA A 48 -5.48 7.69 -17.93
N ALA A 49 -6.07 8.59 -17.14
CA ALA A 49 -7.43 9.10 -17.38
C ALA A 49 -7.56 9.88 -18.69
N GLU A 50 -6.55 10.68 -19.06
CA GLU A 50 -6.50 11.41 -20.33
C GLU A 50 -6.57 10.49 -21.56
N HIS A 51 -6.16 9.23 -21.43
CA HIS A 51 -6.24 8.22 -22.47
C HIS A 51 -7.37 7.20 -22.26
N GLY A 52 -8.27 7.46 -21.30
CA GLY A 52 -9.38 6.56 -20.96
C GLY A 52 -8.93 5.19 -20.43
N VAL A 53 -7.73 5.10 -19.85
CA VAL A 53 -7.16 3.87 -19.31
C VAL A 53 -7.36 3.85 -17.78
N PRO A 54 -8.04 2.84 -17.20
CA PRO A 54 -8.20 2.74 -15.76
C PRO A 54 -6.86 2.44 -15.08
N ARG A 55 -6.59 3.12 -13.96
CA ARG A 55 -5.40 2.92 -13.15
C ARG A 55 -5.70 2.14 -11.88
N LEU A 56 -4.99 1.03 -11.67
CA LEU A 56 -4.86 0.35 -10.39
C LEU A 56 -3.60 0.85 -9.68
N THR A 57 -3.70 1.28 -8.43
CA THR A 57 -2.52 1.70 -7.66
C THR A 57 -1.94 0.51 -6.89
N PHE A 58 -0.64 0.29 -6.99
CA PHE A 58 0.06 -0.74 -6.21
C PHE A 58 0.64 -0.15 -4.93
N LEU A 59 0.13 -0.66 -3.81
CA LEU A 59 0.56 -0.35 -2.46
C LEU A 59 1.57 -1.39 -2.00
N GLY A 60 2.86 -1.05 -2.16
CA GLY A 60 3.95 -1.86 -1.60
C GLY A 60 3.94 -1.88 -0.06
N SER A 61 3.32 -0.88 0.57
CA SER A 61 3.00 -0.88 2.00
C SER A 61 1.77 -1.74 2.27
N SER A 62 1.70 -2.38 3.45
CA SER A 62 0.52 -3.16 3.84
C SER A 62 -0.77 -2.32 3.83
N MET A 63 -1.93 -2.97 3.66
CA MET A 63 -3.23 -2.27 3.74
C MET A 63 -3.49 -1.64 5.12
N PHE A 64 -2.86 -2.17 6.17
CA PHE A 64 -2.87 -1.55 7.50
C PHE A 64 -2.14 -0.21 7.50
N ALA A 65 -0.93 -0.16 6.94
CA ALA A 65 -0.15 1.07 6.80
C ALA A 65 -0.88 2.11 5.94
N ARG A 66 -1.52 1.66 4.86
CA ARG A 66 -2.38 2.50 4.01
C ARG A 66 -3.53 3.13 4.80
N SER A 67 -4.21 2.33 5.63
CA SER A 67 -5.33 2.79 6.48
C SER A 67 -4.86 3.78 7.55
N CYS A 68 -3.70 3.52 8.17
CA CYS A 68 -3.12 4.43 9.15
C CYS A 68 -2.73 5.78 8.51
N SER A 69 -2.12 5.73 7.32
CA SER A 69 -1.75 6.93 6.55
C SER A 69 -2.98 7.75 6.14
N GLU A 70 -4.05 7.09 5.67
CA GLU A 70 -5.32 7.75 5.31
C GLU A 70 -5.92 8.48 6.51
N SER A 71 -6.07 7.78 7.64
CA SER A 71 -6.60 8.35 8.87
C SER A 71 -5.76 9.54 9.35
N MET A 72 -4.44 9.42 9.30
CA MET A 72 -3.53 10.50 9.69
C MET A 72 -3.72 11.73 8.80
N LEU A 73 -3.63 11.57 7.47
CA LEU A 73 -3.74 12.66 6.50
C LEU A 73 -5.10 13.35 6.54
N ARG A 74 -6.17 12.56 6.74
CA ARG A 74 -7.55 13.06 6.76
C ARG A 74 -7.87 13.85 8.02
N ASN A 75 -7.34 13.43 9.17
CA ASN A 75 -7.78 13.97 10.46
C ASN A 75 -6.73 14.86 11.14
N ASN A 76 -5.48 14.82 10.70
CA ASN A 76 -4.34 15.52 11.32
C ASN A 76 -4.37 15.45 12.87
N PRO A 77 -4.24 14.25 13.45
CA PRO A 77 -4.37 14.06 14.90
C PRO A 77 -3.27 14.78 15.71
N LEU A 78 -2.20 15.24 15.05
CA LEU A 78 -1.11 15.99 15.68
C LEU A 78 -1.40 17.49 15.84
N ALA A 79 -2.46 18.00 15.20
CA ALA A 79 -2.87 19.41 15.31
C ALA A 79 -3.26 19.81 16.74
N THR A 80 -3.68 18.84 17.55
CA THR A 80 -4.07 19.02 18.94
C THR A 80 -3.28 18.05 19.81
N GLY A 81 -2.55 18.56 20.80
CA GLY A 81 -1.82 17.71 21.76
C GLY A 81 -0.41 18.23 22.07
N PRO A 82 0.27 17.60 23.04
CA PRO A 82 1.63 17.97 23.41
C PRO A 82 2.61 17.67 22.27
N ASP A 83 3.61 18.55 22.10
CA ASP A 83 4.78 18.27 21.25
C ASP A 83 5.79 17.42 22.02
N ASP A 84 5.37 16.22 22.39
CA ASP A 84 6.18 15.22 23.08
C ASP A 84 6.37 14.01 22.14
N PRO A 85 7.61 13.66 21.75
CA PRO A 85 7.89 12.55 20.84
C PRO A 85 7.40 11.19 21.35
N ASP A 86 7.26 11.01 22.66
CA ASP A 86 6.82 9.77 23.30
C ASP A 86 5.31 9.72 23.57
N ALA A 87 4.60 10.83 23.38
CA ALA A 87 3.15 10.85 23.54
C ALA A 87 2.48 9.88 22.57
N LEU A 88 1.58 9.04 23.10
CA LEU A 88 0.73 8.17 22.31
C LEU A 88 -0.43 8.97 21.72
N VAL A 89 -0.62 8.85 20.42
CA VAL A 89 -1.65 9.53 19.64
C VAL A 89 -2.52 8.47 18.98
N SER A 90 -3.82 8.53 19.24
CA SER A 90 -4.80 7.62 18.65
C SER A 90 -5.18 8.06 17.23
N LEU A 91 -5.24 7.10 16.29
CA LEU A 91 -5.75 7.32 14.93
C LEU A 91 -7.28 7.17 14.88
N PRO A 92 -8.03 8.22 14.50
CA PRO A 92 -9.49 8.16 14.45
C PRO A 92 -10.01 7.41 13.22
N GLY A 93 -11.25 6.93 13.29
CA GLY A 93 -11.95 6.35 12.12
C GLY A 93 -11.56 4.91 11.76
N LEU A 94 -10.64 4.29 12.49
CA LEU A 94 -10.30 2.88 12.31
C LEU A 94 -11.22 1.96 13.14
N PRO A 95 -11.53 0.73 12.67
CA PRO A 95 -12.42 -0.20 13.38
C PRO A 95 -11.84 -0.72 14.70
N HIS A 96 -10.52 -0.67 14.83
CA HIS A 96 -9.80 -1.01 16.06
C HIS A 96 -8.98 0.20 16.50
N ARG A 97 -8.75 0.29 17.82
CA ARG A 97 -7.92 1.34 18.40
C ARG A 97 -6.47 1.13 17.97
N VAL A 98 -5.95 2.07 17.19
CA VAL A 98 -4.55 2.12 16.78
C VAL A 98 -3.93 3.37 17.39
N GLU A 99 -2.80 3.19 18.05
CA GLU A 99 -2.01 4.28 18.61
C GLU A 99 -0.58 4.24 18.08
N LEU A 100 -0.04 5.43 17.85
CA LEU A 100 1.34 5.62 17.42
C LEU A 100 2.00 6.62 18.37
N ARG A 101 3.30 6.48 18.58
CA ARG A 101 4.06 7.58 19.22
C ARG A 101 4.09 8.76 18.26
N ARG A 102 4.05 9.99 18.79
CA ARG A 102 4.19 11.21 17.97
C ARG A 102 5.43 11.17 17.08
N SER A 103 6.54 10.60 17.58
CA SER A 103 7.79 10.40 16.82
C SER A 103 7.68 9.44 15.62
N GLN A 104 6.70 8.55 15.60
CA GLN A 104 6.43 7.61 14.49
C GLN A 104 5.48 8.19 13.43
N MET A 105 4.94 9.39 13.68
CA MET A 105 3.95 10.03 12.84
C MET A 105 4.58 11.14 11.99
N MET A 106 3.94 11.44 10.88
CA MET A 106 4.31 12.56 10.02
C MET A 106 3.74 13.85 10.60
N ASP A 107 4.61 14.69 11.16
CA ASP A 107 4.23 16.00 11.70
C ASP A 107 4.15 17.05 10.58
N PRO A 108 2.94 17.55 10.23
CA PRO A 108 2.78 18.53 9.15
C PRO A 108 3.44 19.88 9.45
N VAL A 109 3.67 20.22 10.73
CA VAL A 109 4.36 21.46 11.10
C VAL A 109 5.86 21.34 10.82
N LYS A 110 6.43 20.15 11.02
CA LYS A 110 7.86 19.89 10.83
C LYS A 110 8.19 19.46 9.40
N GLN A 111 7.22 18.88 8.68
CA GLN A 111 7.41 18.25 7.36
C GLN A 111 6.30 18.66 6.38
N ALA A 112 6.05 19.97 6.23
CA ALA A 112 4.95 20.50 5.43
C ALA A 112 4.97 20.01 3.96
N ASP A 113 6.13 20.04 3.30
CA ASP A 113 6.26 19.60 1.90
C ASP A 113 6.00 18.09 1.75
N HIS A 114 6.50 17.29 2.70
CA HIS A 114 6.30 15.85 2.73
C HIS A 114 4.82 15.50 2.96
N TRP A 115 4.16 16.25 3.84
CA TRP A 115 2.73 16.13 4.09
C TRP A 115 1.91 16.46 2.84
N ALA A 116 2.19 17.58 2.18
CA ALA A 116 1.51 17.99 0.95
C ALA A 116 1.70 16.96 -0.19
N PHE A 117 2.90 16.39 -0.29
CA PHE A 117 3.17 15.29 -1.22
C PHE A 117 2.29 14.07 -0.93
N PHE A 118 2.22 13.62 0.32
CA PHE A 118 1.40 12.47 0.69
C PHE A 118 -0.11 12.74 0.61
N GLN A 119 -0.56 13.97 0.79
CA GLN A 119 -1.94 14.36 0.48
C GLN A 119 -2.24 14.18 -1.01
N SER A 120 -1.32 14.59 -1.88
CA SER A 120 -1.45 14.43 -3.35
C SER A 120 -1.46 12.96 -3.75
N VAL A 121 -0.57 12.15 -3.16
CA VAL A 121 -0.54 10.69 -3.34
C VAL A 121 -1.87 10.06 -2.91
N ASN A 122 -2.34 10.36 -1.70
CA ASN A 122 -3.60 9.80 -1.18
C ASN A 122 -4.80 10.20 -2.05
N ALA A 123 -4.86 11.45 -2.52
CA ALA A 123 -5.91 11.91 -3.42
C ALA A 123 -5.88 11.20 -4.78
N ALA A 124 -4.69 10.97 -5.34
CA ALA A 124 -4.53 10.21 -6.58
C ALA A 124 -4.94 8.74 -6.42
N ASP A 125 -4.57 8.11 -5.31
CA ASP A 125 -4.93 6.73 -5.00
C ASP A 125 -6.44 6.56 -4.79
N GLN A 126 -7.12 7.53 -4.16
CA GLN A 126 -8.58 7.52 -4.04
C GLN A 126 -9.31 7.69 -5.39
N ARG A 127 -8.65 8.28 -6.38
CA ARG A 127 -9.17 8.43 -7.75
C ARG A 127 -8.85 7.23 -8.65
N SER A 128 -8.05 6.28 -8.17
CA SER A 128 -7.76 5.05 -8.90
C SER A 128 -9.01 4.17 -9.02
N PHE A 129 -9.02 3.31 -10.04
CA PHE A 129 -10.07 2.30 -10.19
C PHE A 129 -10.08 1.31 -9.02
N GLY A 130 -8.91 1.00 -8.48
CA GLY A 130 -8.74 0.14 -7.32
C GLY A 130 -7.32 0.21 -6.76
N GLU A 131 -7.15 -0.28 -5.55
CA GLU A 131 -5.86 -0.42 -4.88
C GLU A 131 -5.48 -1.91 -4.82
N VAL A 132 -4.24 -2.23 -5.21
CA VAL A 132 -3.65 -3.57 -5.11
C VAL A 132 -2.59 -3.51 -4.02
N GLY A 133 -2.82 -4.20 -2.91
CA GLY A 133 -1.91 -4.17 -1.77
C GLY A 133 -1.55 -5.55 -1.26
N VAL A 134 -0.46 -5.62 -0.50
CA VAL A 134 -0.06 -6.85 0.20
C VAL A 134 -0.85 -6.95 1.51
N SER A 135 -1.78 -7.90 1.58
CA SER A 135 -2.45 -8.25 2.84
C SER A 135 -1.76 -9.44 3.49
N ILE A 136 -1.09 -9.25 4.63
CA ILE A 136 -0.91 -10.23 5.73
C ILE A 136 -0.23 -9.50 6.92
N GLY A 137 -0.81 -9.66 8.11
CA GLY A 137 -0.09 -9.66 9.40
C GLY A 137 0.61 -8.40 9.89
N ALA A 138 0.59 -7.28 9.16
CA ALA A 138 1.19 -6.04 9.63
C ALA A 138 0.46 -5.52 10.88
N MET A 139 1.16 -5.52 12.01
CA MET A 139 0.70 -4.99 13.30
C MET A 139 1.34 -3.64 13.65
N ASP A 140 2.35 -3.22 12.87
CA ASP A 140 3.11 -2.00 13.07
C ASP A 140 3.01 -1.09 11.84
N TYR A 141 3.01 0.21 12.09
CA TYR A 141 3.09 1.26 11.10
C TYR A 141 3.92 2.42 11.65
N ALA A 142 4.88 2.90 10.85
CA ALA A 142 5.60 4.13 11.13
C ALA A 142 5.79 4.90 9.82
N SER A 143 5.85 6.24 9.90
CA SER A 143 6.01 7.08 8.70
C SER A 143 7.42 7.04 8.11
N SER A 144 8.41 6.56 8.87
CA SER A 144 9.80 6.41 8.41
C SER A 144 10.39 5.06 8.82
N VAL A 145 11.26 4.49 7.98
CA VAL A 145 11.92 3.20 8.21
C VAL A 145 12.67 3.17 9.55
N GLU A 146 13.31 4.29 9.92
CA GLU A 146 14.08 4.45 11.14
C GLU A 146 13.23 4.46 12.41
N THR A 147 11.92 4.66 12.27
CA THR A 147 10.95 4.75 13.38
C THR A 147 10.09 3.49 13.54
N HIS A 148 10.29 2.50 12.68
CA HIS A 148 9.64 1.21 12.81
C HIS A 148 10.13 0.46 14.05
N GLN A 149 9.21 -0.31 14.64
CA GLN A 149 9.61 -1.23 15.70
C GLN A 149 10.48 -2.34 15.11
N VAL A 150 11.68 -2.52 15.65
CA VAL A 150 12.55 -3.64 15.31
C VAL A 150 12.17 -4.84 16.18
N ILE A 151 11.86 -5.97 15.55
CA ILE A 151 11.65 -7.23 16.26
C ILE A 151 13.01 -7.81 16.64
N GLY A 152 13.27 -7.93 17.94
CA GLY A 152 14.52 -8.49 18.47
C GLY A 152 14.74 -9.94 18.04
N GLY A 153 16.00 -10.32 17.86
CA GLY A 153 16.37 -11.67 17.43
C GLY A 153 15.92 -12.76 18.40
N GLU A 154 15.84 -12.43 19.69
CA GLU A 154 15.32 -13.28 20.76
C GLU A 154 13.83 -13.61 20.57
N VAL A 155 13.01 -12.63 20.19
CA VAL A 155 11.58 -12.83 19.91
C VAL A 155 11.40 -13.72 18.68
N ILE A 156 12.26 -13.54 17.67
CA ILE A 156 12.28 -14.38 16.48
C ILE A 156 12.67 -15.82 16.85
N ALA A 157 13.74 -15.98 17.64
CA ALA A 157 14.22 -17.28 18.09
C ALA A 157 13.15 -18.03 18.89
N GLU A 158 12.50 -17.38 19.85
CA GLU A 158 11.41 -17.97 20.65
C GLU A 158 10.24 -18.41 19.76
N SER A 159 9.86 -17.58 18.78
CA SER A 159 8.80 -17.90 17.83
C SER A 159 9.15 -19.12 16.97
N ILE A 160 10.41 -19.23 16.55
CA ILE A 160 10.92 -20.39 15.80
C ILE A 160 10.95 -21.63 16.69
N GLU A 161 11.44 -21.55 17.92
CA GLU A 161 11.47 -22.67 18.86
C GLU A 161 10.07 -23.20 19.15
N ARG A 162 9.11 -22.31 19.40
CA ARG A 162 7.70 -22.66 19.57
C ARG A 162 7.15 -23.39 18.35
N LEU A 163 7.40 -22.86 17.14
CA LEU A 163 7.01 -23.49 15.88
C LEU A 163 7.65 -24.87 15.68
N MET A 164 8.92 -25.04 16.05
CA MET A 164 9.70 -26.25 15.80
C MET A 164 9.59 -27.30 16.90
N SER A 165 9.04 -26.94 18.06
CA SER A 165 8.84 -27.85 19.17
C SER A 165 8.01 -29.08 18.78
N ASN A 166 8.36 -30.23 19.37
CA ASN A 166 7.65 -31.50 19.16
C ASN A 166 6.44 -31.67 20.10
N ASN A 167 6.00 -30.57 20.73
CA ASN A 167 4.81 -30.56 21.57
C ASN A 167 3.53 -30.38 20.72
N GLU A 168 2.38 -30.43 21.38
CA GLU A 168 1.06 -30.26 20.75
C GLU A 168 0.94 -28.91 20.03
N GLU A 169 1.45 -27.84 20.63
CA GLU A 169 1.37 -26.49 20.09
C GLU A 169 2.16 -26.33 18.78
N GLY A 170 3.44 -26.69 18.77
CA GLY A 170 4.25 -26.68 17.55
C GLY A 170 3.66 -27.58 16.47
N GLY A 171 3.12 -28.74 16.85
CA GLY A 171 2.37 -29.62 15.97
C GLY A 171 1.14 -28.94 15.34
N ALA A 172 0.34 -28.25 16.15
CA ALA A 172 -0.85 -27.54 15.71
C ALA A 172 -0.52 -26.37 14.76
N ILE A 173 0.52 -25.59 15.06
CA ILE A 173 0.98 -24.50 14.19
C ILE A 173 1.40 -25.05 12.82
N ARG A 174 2.23 -26.09 12.78
CA ARG A 174 2.67 -26.71 11.51
C ARG A 174 1.51 -27.33 10.73
N LYS A 175 0.54 -27.95 11.41
CA LYS A 175 -0.66 -28.48 10.77
C LYS A 175 -1.49 -27.36 10.12
N LYS A 176 -1.77 -26.29 10.85
CA LYS A 176 -2.49 -25.11 10.34
C LYS A 176 -1.77 -24.47 9.16
N ALA A 177 -0.44 -24.34 9.23
CA ALA A 177 0.38 -23.81 8.14
C ALA A 177 0.27 -24.68 6.87
N LYS A 178 0.28 -26.01 7.00
CA LYS A 178 0.07 -26.92 5.86
C LYS A 178 -1.32 -26.79 5.25
N GLU A 179 -2.36 -26.72 6.08
CA GLU A 179 -3.75 -26.53 5.64
C GLU A 179 -3.93 -25.21 4.88
N LEU A 180 -3.39 -24.11 5.42
CA LEU A 180 -3.39 -22.80 4.75
C LEU A 180 -2.61 -22.85 3.43
N GLY A 181 -1.46 -23.54 3.40
CA GLY A 181 -0.68 -23.71 2.18
C GLY A 181 -1.44 -24.48 1.09
N VAL A 182 -2.23 -25.48 1.44
CA VAL A 182 -3.13 -26.16 0.48
C VAL A 182 -4.19 -25.19 -0.03
N LYS A 183 -4.89 -24.48 0.87
CA LYS A 183 -5.91 -23.49 0.48
C LYS A 183 -5.36 -22.41 -0.45
N ALA A 184 -4.18 -21.86 -0.14
CA ALA A 184 -3.55 -20.84 -0.95
C ALA A 184 -3.20 -21.34 -2.35
N ARG A 185 -2.69 -22.58 -2.48
CA ARG A 185 -2.42 -23.20 -3.79
C ARG A 185 -3.71 -23.42 -4.58
N THR A 186 -4.73 -24.02 -3.95
CA THR A 186 -6.02 -24.26 -4.61
C THR A 186 -6.72 -22.97 -5.03
N ALA A 187 -6.56 -21.88 -4.28
CA ALA A 187 -7.17 -20.59 -4.62
C ALA A 187 -6.63 -20.01 -5.94
N VAL A 188 -5.38 -20.30 -6.31
CA VAL A 188 -4.74 -19.78 -7.54
C VAL A 188 -4.76 -20.73 -8.73
N GLU A 189 -5.20 -21.99 -8.52
CA GLU A 189 -5.41 -22.96 -9.61
C GLU A 189 -6.61 -22.54 -10.49
N ASN A 190 -6.69 -23.09 -11.72
CA ASN A 190 -7.81 -22.83 -12.62
C ASN A 190 -9.14 -23.18 -11.94
N SER A 191 -10.11 -22.26 -11.97
CA SER A 191 -11.39 -22.35 -11.23
C SER A 191 -11.30 -22.10 -9.72
N GLY A 192 -10.11 -21.81 -9.18
CA GLY A 192 -9.90 -21.37 -7.80
C GLY A 192 -10.43 -19.97 -7.56
N SER A 193 -10.68 -19.61 -6.29
CA SER A 193 -11.33 -18.33 -5.96
C SER A 193 -10.51 -17.12 -6.43
N SER A 194 -9.21 -17.08 -6.15
CA SER A 194 -8.34 -15.97 -6.57
C SER A 194 -8.24 -15.89 -8.11
N TYR A 195 -8.17 -17.03 -8.78
CA TYR A 195 -8.18 -17.09 -10.24
C TYR A 195 -9.48 -16.49 -10.82
N ASN A 196 -10.62 -16.87 -10.24
CA ASN A 196 -11.93 -16.39 -10.68
C ASN A 196 -12.12 -14.90 -10.38
N ASP A 197 -11.68 -14.43 -9.21
CA ASP A 197 -11.79 -13.02 -8.82
C ASP A 197 -10.96 -12.13 -9.77
N VAL A 198 -9.75 -12.55 -10.14
CA VAL A 198 -8.94 -11.86 -11.17
C VAL A 198 -9.65 -11.90 -12.53
N GLY A 199 -10.26 -13.02 -12.90
CA GLY A 199 -11.05 -13.12 -14.13
C GLY A 199 -12.19 -12.09 -14.17
N GLN A 200 -12.97 -11.99 -13.09
CA GLN A 200 -14.04 -10.99 -12.96
C GLN A 200 -13.51 -9.57 -13.04
N LEU A 201 -12.38 -9.27 -12.39
CA LEU A 201 -11.73 -7.96 -12.49
C LEU A 201 -11.35 -7.63 -13.94
N MET A 202 -10.79 -8.60 -14.68
CA MET A 202 -10.43 -8.40 -16.09
C MET A 202 -11.68 -8.15 -16.94
N ASP A 203 -12.75 -8.90 -16.73
CA ASP A 203 -14.03 -8.70 -17.44
C ASP A 203 -14.61 -7.30 -17.17
N GLU A 204 -14.58 -6.83 -15.92
CA GLU A 204 -15.03 -5.48 -15.55
C GLU A 204 -14.21 -4.37 -16.24
N LEU A 205 -12.88 -4.52 -16.27
CA LEU A 205 -11.98 -3.57 -16.92
C LEU A 205 -12.24 -3.51 -18.43
N THR A 206 -12.39 -4.67 -19.09
CA THR A 206 -12.69 -4.74 -20.52
C THR A 206 -14.07 -4.16 -20.85
N ALA A 207 -15.10 -4.43 -20.03
CA ALA A 207 -16.44 -3.92 -20.22
C ALA A 207 -16.50 -2.38 -20.11
N ARG A 208 -15.83 -1.81 -19.11
CA ARG A 208 -15.75 -0.35 -18.93
C ARG A 208 -15.16 0.35 -20.13
N ARG A 209 -14.05 -0.16 -20.64
CA ARG A 209 -13.41 0.41 -21.82
C ARG A 209 -14.33 0.39 -23.05
N SER A 210 -15.05 -0.71 -23.26
CA SER A 210 -16.01 -0.81 -24.36
C SER A 210 -17.12 0.24 -24.25
N SER A 211 -17.58 0.54 -23.03
CA SER A 211 -18.58 1.60 -22.81
C SER A 211 -18.07 3.02 -23.07
N MET A 212 -16.77 3.29 -22.82
CA MET A 212 -16.17 4.60 -23.09
C MET A 212 -16.07 4.90 -24.58
N LYS A 213 -15.79 3.88 -25.43
CA LYS A 213 -15.75 4.04 -26.89
C LYS A 213 -17.12 4.33 -27.51
N VAL A 214 -18.21 3.93 -26.87
CA VAL A 214 -19.58 4.13 -27.37
C VAL A 214 -20.12 5.52 -27.03
N GLY A 215 -19.55 6.20 -26.02
CA GLY A 215 -19.94 7.56 -25.61
C GLY A 215 -19.28 8.71 -26.39
N GLU A 216 -18.34 8.40 -27.28
CA GLU A 216 -17.61 9.38 -28.12
C GLU A 216 -18.01 9.34 -29.61
N MET A 217 -19.08 8.61 -29.95
CA MET A 217 -19.72 8.59 -31.29
C MET A 217 -21.08 9.30 -31.27
#